data_AF-A0A9D7SH02-F1
#
_entry.id   AF-A0A9D7SH02-F1
#
_cell.length_a   1.000
_cell.length_b   1.000
_cell.length_c   1.000
_cell.angle_alpha   90.00
_cell.angle_beta   90.00
_cell.angle_gamma   90.00
#
_symmetry.space_group_name_H-M   'P 1'
#
loop_
_entity.id
_entity.type
_entity.pdbx_description
1 polymer ?
#
loop_
_entity_poly.entity_id
_entity_poly.type
_entity_poly.pdbx_seq_one_letter_code
_entity_poly.pdbx_strand_id
1 'polypeptide(L)'
;MTAQNLLDLTTLQNLVDLDDGGHGLLSEMIEIFRDDTPRRIRDILAAATEGHAEDLSRAAHALKGGAGALGAEALRHLASDLESLGRSGSAEAGPDLPERLQAAFQTTLTALEAYIAGLDGN
;
A
#
# COMPACT_ATOMS: atom_id res chain seq x y z
N MET A 1 1.20 -22.79 1.51
CA MET A 1 1.14 -21.40 2.00
C MET A 1 1.70 -20.55 0.87
N THR A 2 0.81 -19.98 0.05
CA THR A 2 1.19 -19.28 -1.18
C THR A 2 1.97 -18.03 -0.83
N ALA A 3 3.20 -17.94 -1.34
CA ALA A 3 3.94 -16.68 -1.37
C ALA A 3 3.12 -15.71 -2.21
N GLN A 4 2.31 -14.88 -1.55
CA GLN A 4 1.54 -13.86 -2.22
C GLN A 4 2.56 -12.83 -2.71
N ASN A 5 2.56 -12.58 -4.03
CA ASN A 5 3.46 -11.63 -4.67
C ASN A 5 3.41 -10.29 -3.92
N LEU A 6 4.53 -9.87 -3.36
CA LEU A 6 4.63 -8.61 -2.61
C LEU A 6 4.33 -7.41 -3.50
N LEU A 7 4.79 -7.49 -4.76
CA LEU A 7 4.63 -6.50 -5.81
C LEU A 7 4.09 -7.17 -7.09
N ASP A 8 3.28 -6.44 -7.85
CA ASP A 8 2.93 -6.76 -9.23
C ASP A 8 3.95 -6.13 -10.18
N LEU A 9 4.87 -6.96 -10.65
CA LEU A 9 5.91 -6.56 -11.60
C LEU A 9 5.35 -6.09 -12.95
N THR A 10 4.15 -6.54 -13.33
CA THR A 10 3.50 -6.08 -14.58
C THR A 10 3.10 -4.63 -14.44
N THR A 11 2.49 -4.26 -13.31
CA THR A 11 2.14 -2.88 -13.00
C THR A 11 3.38 -1.99 -12.98
N LEU A 12 4.46 -2.44 -12.34
CA LEU A 12 5.72 -1.69 -12.30
C LEU A 12 6.36 -1.52 -13.69
N GLN A 13 6.39 -2.59 -14.50
CA GLN A 13 6.91 -2.51 -15.86
C GLN A 13 6.08 -1.55 -16.72
N ASN A 14 4.75 -1.57 -16.60
CA ASN A 14 3.91 -0.63 -17.32
C ASN A 14 4.22 0.84 -16.94
N LEU A 15 4.54 1.12 -15.68
CA LEU A 15 4.93 2.46 -15.24
C LEU A 15 6.29 2.88 -15.82
N VAL A 16 7.23 1.95 -15.93
CA VAL A 16 8.54 2.17 -16.57
C VAL A 16 8.37 2.41 -18.08
N ASP A 17 7.54 1.60 -18.73
CA ASP A 17 7.27 1.73 -20.17
C ASP A 17 6.56 3.06 -20.51
N LEU A 18 5.74 3.60 -19.59
CA LEU A 18 5.11 4.92 -19.72
C LEU A 18 6.13 6.07 -19.63
N ASP A 19 7.30 5.83 -19.05
CA ASP A 19 8.40 6.80 -18.92
C ASP A 19 9.51 6.53 -19.97
N ASP A 20 9.14 5.96 -21.12
CA ASP A 20 10.05 5.58 -22.22
C ASP A 20 11.22 4.66 -21.78
N GLY A 21 10.98 3.80 -20.80
CA GLY A 21 12.00 2.93 -20.20
C GLY A 21 12.78 3.57 -19.06
N GLY A 22 12.47 4.81 -18.70
CA GLY A 22 12.94 5.50 -17.51
C GLY A 22 12.21 5.06 -16.24
N HIS A 23 12.69 5.56 -15.10
CA HIS A 23 12.09 5.31 -13.78
C HIS A 23 11.74 6.60 -13.04
N GLY A 24 11.74 7.75 -13.72
CA GLY A 24 11.41 9.05 -13.14
C GLY A 24 9.96 9.09 -12.65
N LEU A 25 9.01 8.66 -13.47
CA LEU A 25 7.60 8.55 -13.08
C LEU A 25 7.42 7.61 -11.88
N LEU A 26 8.03 6.42 -11.95
CA LEU A 26 7.94 5.43 -10.87
C LEU A 26 8.54 5.98 -9.56
N SER A 27 9.67 6.68 -9.64
CA SER A 27 10.32 7.30 -8.48
C SER A 27 9.45 8.36 -7.83
N GLU A 28 8.88 9.27 -8.63
CA GLU A 28 7.98 10.31 -8.12
C GLU A 28 6.75 9.69 -7.43
N MET A 29 6.16 8.64 -8.03
CA MET A 29 5.04 7.94 -7.43
C MET A 29 5.42 7.25 -6.11
N ILE A 30 6.62 6.67 -6.02
CA ILE A 30 7.14 6.06 -4.78
C ILE A 30 7.37 7.13 -3.70
N GLU A 31 7.89 8.30 -4.05
CA GLU A 31 8.06 9.42 -3.11
C GLU A 31 6.71 9.90 -2.57
N ILE A 32 5.73 10.15 -3.44
CA ILE A 32 4.37 10.53 -3.03
C ILE A 32 3.76 9.46 -2.12
N PHE A 33 3.91 8.19 -2.49
CA PHE A 33 3.40 7.08 -1.69
C PHE A 33 4.09 6.97 -0.33
N ARG A 34 5.41 7.17 -0.26
CA ARG A 34 6.18 7.19 0.98
C ARG A 34 5.70 8.29 1.93
N ASP A 35 5.40 9.47 1.40
CA ASP A 35 5.04 10.63 2.21
C ASP A 35 3.58 10.58 2.68
N ASP A 36 2.68 10.07 1.83
CA ASP A 36 1.24 10.08 2.11
C ASP A 36 0.78 8.85 2.93
N THR A 37 1.41 7.68 2.73
CA THR A 37 1.00 6.42 3.39
C THR A 37 1.07 6.48 4.93
N PRO A 38 2.08 7.09 5.59
CA PRO A 38 2.11 7.23 7.04
C PRO A 38 0.91 8.00 7.61
N ARG A 39 0.39 8.99 6.88
CA ARG A 39 -0.86 9.67 7.26
C ARG A 39 -2.05 8.72 7.17
N ARG A 40 -2.18 7.99 6.06
CA ARG A 40 -3.27 7.02 5.86
C ARG A 40 -3.28 5.91 6.91
N ILE A 41 -2.11 5.39 7.26
CA ILE A 41 -1.96 4.39 8.34
C ILE A 41 -2.46 4.97 9.67
N ARG A 42 -2.09 6.21 10.01
CA ARG A 42 -2.59 6.86 11.23
C ARG A 42 -4.11 7.01 11.23
N ASP A 43 -4.70 7.42 10.11
CA ASP A 43 -6.15 7.58 9.99
C ASP A 43 -6.89 6.23 10.16
N ILE A 44 -6.35 5.15 9.57
CA ILE A 44 -6.85 3.78 9.74
C ILE A 44 -6.80 3.35 11.21
N LEU A 45 -5.66 3.58 11.87
CA LEU A 45 -5.47 3.19 13.28
C LEU A 45 -6.37 3.98 14.23
N ALA A 46 -6.55 5.27 13.98
CA ALA A 46 -7.48 6.12 14.74
C ALA A 46 -8.92 5.60 14.58
N ALA A 47 -9.37 5.37 13.35
CA ALA A 47 -10.72 4.86 13.09
C ALA A 47 -10.96 3.48 13.73
N ALA A 48 -9.97 2.59 13.68
CA ALA A 48 -10.04 1.28 14.34
C ALA A 48 -10.13 1.40 15.88
N THR A 49 -9.38 2.34 16.46
CA THR A 49 -9.36 2.57 17.92
C THR A 49 -10.65 3.22 18.41
N GLU A 50 -11.20 4.15 17.63
CA GLU A 50 -12.42 4.90 17.98
C GLU A 50 -13.72 4.14 17.64
N GLY A 51 -13.63 3.03 16.90
CA GLY A 51 -14.80 2.25 16.49
C GLY A 51 -15.54 2.84 15.30
N HIS A 52 -14.91 3.74 14.53
CA HIS A 52 -15.54 4.45 13.42
C HIS A 52 -15.42 3.66 12.10
N ALA A 53 -16.35 2.74 11.87
CA ALA A 53 -16.34 1.84 10.71
C ALA A 53 -16.34 2.56 9.34
N GLU A 54 -17.09 3.66 9.20
CA GLU A 54 -17.11 4.45 7.96
C GLU A 54 -15.76 5.14 7.69
N ASP A 55 -15.12 5.67 8.74
CA ASP A 55 -13.79 6.29 8.63
C ASP A 55 -12.72 5.26 8.29
N LEU A 56 -12.80 4.07 8.92
CA LEU A 56 -11.92 2.95 8.59
C LEU A 56 -12.06 2.58 7.12
N SER A 57 -13.29 2.46 6.63
CA SER A 57 -13.57 2.15 5.23
C SER A 57 -12.96 3.18 4.28
N ARG A 58 -13.17 4.48 4.55
CA ARG A 58 -12.65 5.57 3.71
C ARG A 58 -11.13 5.64 3.71
N ALA A 59 -10.49 5.55 4.88
CA ALA A 59 -9.04 5.59 4.99
C ALA A 59 -8.39 4.38 4.31
N ALA A 60 -8.97 3.19 4.51
CA ALA A 60 -8.51 1.96 3.87
C ALA A 60 -8.70 1.97 2.35
N HIS A 61 -9.84 2.45 1.85
CA HIS A 61 -10.08 2.62 0.41
C HIS A 61 -8.98 3.48 -0.26
N ALA A 62 -8.62 4.57 0.40
CA ALA A 62 -7.66 5.51 -0.15
C ALA A 62 -6.22 4.97 -0.08
N LEU A 63 -5.86 4.19 0.96
CA LEU A 63 -4.61 3.41 0.99
C LEU A 63 -4.58 2.34 -0.11
N LYS A 64 -5.68 1.63 -0.33
CA LYS A 64 -5.81 0.60 -1.38
C LYS A 64 -5.54 1.18 -2.76
N GLY A 65 -6.07 2.38 -3.04
CA GLY A 65 -5.82 3.09 -4.31
C GLY A 65 -4.35 3.39 -4.55
N GLY A 66 -3.68 4.00 -3.55
CA GLY A 66 -2.25 4.29 -3.64
C GLY A 66 -1.39 3.03 -3.78
N ALA A 67 -1.68 1.99 -3.00
CA ALA A 67 -0.99 0.70 -3.10
C ALA A 67 -1.20 0.04 -4.48
N GLY A 68 -2.43 0.07 -5.00
CA GLY A 68 -2.73 -0.49 -6.31
C GLY A 68 -2.06 0.25 -7.47
N ALA A 69 -1.90 1.57 -7.37
CA ALA A 69 -1.21 2.37 -8.38
C ALA A 69 0.27 1.98 -8.55
N LEU A 70 0.91 1.46 -7.50
CA LEU A 70 2.29 0.98 -7.49
C LEU A 70 2.42 -0.55 -7.56
N GLY A 71 1.31 -1.27 -7.76
CA GLY A 71 1.32 -2.74 -7.72
C GLY A 71 1.70 -3.32 -6.36
N ALA A 72 1.56 -2.57 -5.25
CA ALA A 72 1.89 -3.01 -3.90
C ALA A 72 0.83 -3.98 -3.34
N GLU A 73 0.79 -5.20 -3.87
CA GLU A 73 -0.33 -6.13 -3.69
C GLU A 73 -0.55 -6.54 -2.22
N ALA A 74 0.51 -6.73 -1.44
CA ALA A 74 0.38 -7.09 -0.03
C ALA A 74 -0.35 -5.99 0.78
N LEU A 75 0.03 -4.73 0.58
CA LEU A 75 -0.60 -3.59 1.25
C LEU A 75 -2.00 -3.33 0.70
N ARG A 76 -2.19 -3.52 -0.61
CA ARG A 76 -3.49 -3.42 -1.28
C ARG A 76 -4.49 -4.43 -0.73
N HIS A 77 -4.08 -5.68 -0.54
CA HIS A 77 -4.94 -6.72 0.07
C HIS A 77 -5.31 -6.37 1.51
N LEU A 78 -4.34 -5.98 2.35
CA LEU A 78 -4.61 -5.56 3.72
C LEU A 78 -5.59 -4.39 3.77
N ALA A 79 -5.40 -3.39 2.91
CA ALA A 79 -6.32 -2.25 2.80
C ALA A 79 -7.71 -2.66 2.29
N SER A 80 -7.80 -3.62 1.36
CA SER A 80 -9.08 -4.16 0.89
C SER A 80 -9.86 -4.89 1.98
N ASP A 81 -9.17 -5.64 2.84
CA ASP A 81 -9.78 -6.33 3.99
C ASP A 81 -10.34 -5.32 4.99
N LEU A 82 -9.58 -4.28 5.31
CA LEU A 82 -10.00 -3.20 6.21
C LEU A 82 -11.15 -2.36 5.64
N GLU A 83 -11.11 -2.08 4.34
CA GLU A 83 -12.21 -1.40 3.66
C GLU A 83 -13.49 -2.23 3.76
N SER A 84 -13.41 -3.53 3.53
CA SER A 84 -14.54 -4.46 3.60
C SER A 84 -15.08 -4.58 5.03
N LEU A 85 -14.19 -4.60 6.03
CA LEU A 85 -14.55 -4.57 7.44
C LEU A 85 -15.33 -3.30 7.80
N GLY A 86 -14.82 -2.13 7.42
CA GLY A 86 -15.51 -0.86 7.63
C GLY A 86 -16.89 -0.82 6.94
N ARG A 87 -16.99 -1.35 5.72
CA ARG A 87 -18.27 -1.43 4.97
C ARG A 87 -19.28 -2.38 5.61
N SER A 88 -18.85 -3.38 6.38
CA SER A 88 -19.74 -4.25 7.13
C SER A 88 -20.22 -3.64 8.45
N GLY A 89 -19.74 -2.43 8.79
CA GLY A 89 -20.10 -1.70 10.00
C GLY A 89 -19.23 -2.04 11.20
N SER A 90 -18.11 -2.74 11.00
CA SER A 90 -17.16 -3.04 12.07
C SER A 90 -15.85 -2.25 11.89
N ALA A 91 -15.19 -1.94 13.00
CA ALA A 91 -13.85 -1.40 13.02
C ALA A 91 -12.86 -2.29 13.80
N GLU A 92 -13.29 -3.50 14.17
CA GLU A 92 -12.54 -4.45 14.99
C GLU A 92 -11.51 -5.22 14.15
N ALA A 93 -10.41 -4.54 13.80
CA ALA A 93 -9.39 -5.08 12.91
C ALA A 93 -8.30 -5.94 13.60
N GLY A 94 -8.39 -6.09 14.92
CA GLY A 94 -7.44 -6.86 15.74
C GLY A 94 -6.33 -6.01 16.36
N PRO A 95 -5.75 -6.45 17.50
CA PRO A 95 -4.73 -5.71 18.24
C PRO A 95 -3.39 -5.59 17.49
N ASP A 96 -3.13 -6.49 16.54
CA ASP A 96 -1.93 -6.57 15.71
C ASP A 96 -1.99 -5.72 14.43
N LEU A 97 -3.07 -4.93 14.25
CA LEU A 97 -3.25 -4.06 13.09
C LEU A 97 -2.07 -3.07 12.89
N PRO A 98 -1.56 -2.37 13.93
CA PRO A 98 -0.43 -1.44 13.78
C PRO A 98 0.82 -2.13 13.21
N GLU A 99 1.19 -3.28 13.76
CA GLU A 99 2.35 -4.05 13.35
C GLU A 99 2.19 -4.56 11.91
N ARG A 100 1.00 -5.04 11.54
CA ARG A 100 0.70 -5.50 10.18
C ARG A 100 0.81 -4.39 9.14
N LEU A 101 0.23 -3.22 9.40
CA LEU A 101 0.30 -2.07 8.49
C LEU A 101 1.73 -1.58 8.34
N GLN A 102 2.46 -1.43 9.45
CA GLN A 102 3.84 -0.95 9.43
C GLN A 102 4.77 -1.94 8.71
N ALA A 103 4.63 -3.24 8.99
CA ALA A 103 5.44 -4.27 8.36
C ALA A 103 5.15 -4.36 6.85
N ALA A 104 3.88 -4.33 6.45
CA ALA A 104 3.50 -4.34 5.04
C ALA A 104 4.04 -3.11 4.30
N PHE A 105 3.89 -1.92 4.88
CA PHE A 105 4.38 -0.67 4.29
C PHE A 105 5.90 -0.67 4.14
N GLN A 106 6.65 -1.03 5.18
CA GLN A 106 8.11 -1.07 5.13
C GLN A 106 8.62 -2.09 4.11
N THR A 107 8.00 -3.28 4.08
CA THR A 107 8.37 -4.34 3.14
C THR A 107 8.08 -3.91 1.70
N THR A 108 6.95 -3.23 1.46
CA THR A 108 6.62 -2.64 0.15
C THR A 108 7.65 -1.61 -0.28
N LEU A 109 8.01 -0.64 0.57
CA LEU A 109 8.99 0.40 0.21
C LEU A 109 10.35 -0.20 -0.15
N THR A 110 10.86 -1.12 0.69
CA THR A 110 12.14 -1.78 0.42
C THR A 110 12.13 -2.56 -0.89
N ALA A 111 11.02 -3.21 -1.23
CA ALA A 111 10.93 -3.93 -2.50
C ALA A 111 10.83 -2.99 -3.72
N LEU A 112 10.14 -1.85 -3.59
CA LEU A 112 10.06 -0.83 -4.63
C LEU A 112 11.43 -0.16 -4.87
N GLU A 113 12.16 0.19 -3.80
CA GLU A 113 13.52 0.70 -3.86
C GLU A 113 14.48 -0.31 -4.53
N ALA A 114 14.38 -1.59 -4.16
CA ALA A 114 15.19 -2.64 -4.76
C ALA A 114 14.88 -2.85 -6.25
N TYR A 115 13.64 -2.66 -6.67
CA TYR A 115 13.24 -2.72 -8.07
C TYR A 115 13.90 -1.58 -8.87
N ILE A 116 13.82 -0.32 -8.41
CA ILE A 116 14.49 0.81 -9.07
C ILE A 116 16.00 0.60 -9.14
N ALA A 117 16.63 0.20 -8.04
CA ALA A 117 18.08 -0.05 -8.03
C ALA A 117 18.51 -1.14 -9.02
N GLY A 118 17.62 -2.09 -9.32
CA GLY A 118 17.83 -3.10 -10.35
C GLY A 118 17.73 -2.56 -11.79
N LEU A 119 17.00 -1.46 -12.01
CA LEU A 119 16.91 -0.79 -13.32
C LEU A 119 18.18 0.02 -13.62
N ASP A 120 18.77 0.68 -12.63
CA ASP A 120 20.01 1.46 -12.78
C ASP A 120 21.26 0.60 -13.02
N GLY A 121 21.18 -0.69 -12.65
CA GLY A 121 22.30 -1.64 -12.71
C GLY A 121 22.43 -2.43 -14.03
N ASN A 122 21.57 -2.17 -15.02
CA ASN A 122 21.51 -2.89 -16.30
C ASN A 122 21.73 -1.95 -17.49
#